data_AF-A0A4Y2VVE7-F1
#
_entry.id   AF-A0A4Y2VVE7-F1
#
_cell.length_a   1.000
_cell.length_b   1.000
_cell.length_c   1.000
_cell.angle_alpha   90.00
_cell.angle_beta   90.00
_cell.angle_gamma   90.00
#
_symmetry.space_group_name_H-M   'P 1'
#
loop_
_entity.id
_entity.type
_entity.pdbx_description
1 polymer ?
#
loop_
_entity_poly.entity_id
_entity_poly.type
_entity_poly.pdbx_seq_one_letter_code
_entity_poly.pdbx_strand_id
1 'polypeptide(L)'
;MAAFADVSMIFIPILPSLSHLTAVRVAVPLFEEFGMEMLDKAFTDIQHGKPAASNEARKEDRGFNYNRAKENLLLIPRHLRKNVLEVVHGMHWAVEFWRCEHSGILKFKDAEDFFLWRSDGTIDTIKIVSTFLYDIIVSPLQD
;
A
#
# COMPACT_ATOMS: atom_id res chain seq x y z
N MET A 1 -4.20 -42.35 27.21
CA MET A 1 -3.64 -41.06 27.63
C MET A 1 -2.65 -40.62 26.56
N ALA A 2 -3.09 -39.83 25.57
CA ALA A 2 -2.20 -39.26 24.56
C ALA A 2 -1.76 -37.88 25.06
N ALA A 3 -0.46 -37.71 25.28
CA ALA A 3 0.12 -36.44 25.69
C ALA A 3 0.00 -35.44 24.52
N PHE A 4 -0.67 -34.32 24.75
CA PHE A 4 -0.57 -33.17 23.86
C PHE A 4 0.87 -32.68 23.92
N ALA A 5 1.62 -32.91 22.84
CA ALA A 5 2.91 -32.27 22.66
C ALA A 5 2.68 -30.76 22.61
N ASP A 6 3.11 -30.08 23.66
CA ASP A 6 3.19 -28.62 23.74
C ASP A 6 4.24 -28.17 22.72
N VAL A 7 3.80 -27.95 21.48
CA VAL A 7 4.62 -27.32 20.45
C VAL A 7 4.57 -25.82 20.74
N SER A 8 5.33 -25.39 21.74
CA SER A 8 5.58 -23.98 22.00
C SER A 8 6.35 -23.42 20.81
N MET A 9 5.62 -23.01 19.77
CA MET A 9 6.17 -22.43 18.56
C MET A 9 6.78 -21.08 18.95
N ILE A 10 8.11 -21.03 19.04
CA ILE A 10 8.84 -19.80 19.36
C ILE A 10 8.52 -18.80 18.24
N PHE A 11 7.60 -17.89 18.52
CA PHE A 11 7.28 -16.78 17.63
C PHE A 11 8.41 -15.77 17.79
N ILE A 12 9.43 -15.89 16.93
CA ILE A 12 10.45 -14.86 16.81
C ILE A 12 9.81 -13.76 15.96
N PRO A 13 9.43 -12.59 16.53
CA PRO A 13 8.96 -11.50 15.70
C PRO A 13 10.10 -11.13 14.76
N ILE A 14 9.86 -11.29 13.46
CA ILE A 14 10.76 -10.79 12.42
C ILE A 14 10.72 -9.28 12.55
N LEU A 15 11.70 -8.72 13.26
CA LEU A 15 11.80 -7.27 13.41
C LEU A 15 12.32 -6.72 12.08
N PRO A 16 11.53 -5.89 11.37
CA PRO A 16 12.00 -5.33 10.12
C PRO A 16 13.20 -4.42 10.38
N SER A 17 14.10 -4.31 9.42
CA SER A 17 15.22 -3.38 9.54
C SER A 17 14.71 -1.94 9.67
N LEU A 18 15.52 -1.08 10.32
CA LEU A 18 15.19 0.34 10.40
C LEU A 18 15.03 0.96 9.00
N SER A 19 15.85 0.51 8.04
CA SER A 19 15.75 0.93 6.63
C SER A 19 14.41 0.56 6.01
N HIS A 20 13.90 -0.64 6.27
CA HIS A 20 12.59 -1.09 5.81
C HIS A 20 11.48 -0.25 6.43
N LEU A 21 11.49 -0.06 7.75
CA LEU A 21 10.49 0.76 8.44
C LEU A 21 10.46 2.21 7.91
N THR A 22 11.63 2.79 7.64
CA THR A 22 11.69 4.12 7.04
C THR A 22 11.18 4.14 5.61
N ALA A 23 11.44 3.10 4.83
CA ALA A 23 10.95 2.99 3.46
C ALA A 23 9.42 2.84 3.43
N VAL A 24 8.86 1.99 4.30
CA VAL A 24 7.41 1.83 4.50
C VAL A 24 6.76 3.16 4.84
N ARG A 25 7.34 3.91 5.79
CA ARG A 25 6.77 5.20 6.19
C ARG A 25 6.66 6.20 5.04
N VAL A 26 7.55 6.14 4.07
CA VAL A 26 7.50 6.97 2.85
C VAL A 26 6.61 6.34 1.77
N ALA A 27 6.63 5.01 1.65
CA ALA A 27 5.89 4.27 0.63
C ALA A 27 4.37 4.32 0.84
N VAL A 28 3.90 4.23 2.08
CA VAL A 28 2.46 4.24 2.42
C VAL A 28 1.72 5.44 1.80
N PRO A 29 2.08 6.70 2.10
CA PRO A 29 1.36 7.84 1.53
C PRO A 29 1.52 7.94 0.00
N LEU A 30 2.65 7.50 -0.55
CA LEU A 30 2.83 7.48 -2.01
C LEU A 30 1.90 6.48 -2.68
N PHE A 31 1.79 5.28 -2.11
CA PHE A 31 0.95 4.22 -2.64
C PHE A 31 -0.53 4.59 -2.56
N GLU A 32 -0.97 5.09 -1.40
CA GLU A 32 -2.35 5.55 -1.19
C GLU A 32 -2.74 6.69 -2.13
N GLU A 33 -1.83 7.65 -2.37
CA GLU A 33 -2.17 8.83 -3.18
C GLU A 33 -2.05 8.58 -4.70
N PHE A 34 -1.06 7.82 -5.15
CA PHE A 34 -0.72 7.74 -6.57
C PHE A 34 -0.90 6.33 -7.18
N GLY A 35 -0.85 5.29 -6.36
CA GLY A 35 -0.83 3.90 -6.81
C GLY A 35 0.49 3.49 -7.49
N MET A 36 0.69 2.18 -7.64
CA MET A 36 1.91 1.61 -8.20
C MET A 36 2.18 2.07 -9.64
N GLU A 37 1.20 1.95 -10.54
CA GLU A 37 1.39 2.20 -11.97
C GLU A 37 1.86 3.64 -12.26
N MET A 38 1.30 4.61 -11.54
CA MET A 38 1.67 6.02 -11.70
C MET A 38 3.11 6.27 -11.22
N LEU A 39 3.47 5.69 -10.08
CA LEU A 39 4.80 5.82 -9.50
C LEU A 39 5.88 5.18 -10.38
N ASP A 40 5.60 4.00 -10.96
CA ASP A 40 6.52 3.34 -11.90
C ASP A 40 6.76 4.16 -13.15
N LYS A 41 5.69 4.73 -13.71
CA LYS A 41 5.80 5.61 -14.86
C LYS A 41 6.61 6.87 -14.52
N ALA A 42 6.29 7.53 -13.41
CA ALA A 42 7.00 8.73 -12.97
C ALA A 42 8.48 8.46 -12.68
N PHE A 43 8.80 7.34 -12.04
CA PHE A 43 10.18 6.93 -11.77
C PHE A 43 10.96 6.63 -13.04
N THR A 44 10.34 5.92 -13.99
CA THR A 44 10.92 5.66 -15.31
C THR A 44 11.26 6.97 -16.01
N ASP A 45 10.34 7.94 -16.02
CA ASP A 45 10.59 9.23 -16.66
C ASP A 45 11.69 10.05 -15.96
N ILE A 46 11.80 9.98 -14.63
CA ILE A 46 12.91 10.57 -13.86
C ILE A 46 14.25 9.96 -14.28
N GLN A 47 14.32 8.63 -14.41
CA GLN A 47 15.57 7.94 -14.79
C GLN A 47 16.04 8.33 -16.20
N HIS A 48 15.10 8.49 -17.13
CA HIS A 48 15.40 8.87 -18.51
C HIS A 48 15.60 10.37 -18.71
N GLY A 49 15.52 11.19 -17.65
CA GLY A 49 15.65 12.64 -17.74
C GLY A 49 14.56 13.30 -18.57
N LYS A 50 13.40 12.63 -18.76
CA LYS A 50 12.30 13.20 -19.53
C LYS A 50 11.69 14.35 -18.74
N PRO A 51 11.54 15.55 -19.33
CA PRO A 51 10.80 16.63 -18.68
C PRO A 51 9.34 16.19 -18.46
N ALA A 52 8.68 16.74 -17.44
CA ALA A 52 7.23 16.62 -17.37
C ALA A 52 6.66 17.14 -18.69
N ALA A 53 5.86 16.33 -19.39
CA ALA A 53 5.31 16.72 -20.68
C ALA A 53 4.59 18.06 -20.51
N SER A 54 4.92 19.05 -21.36
CA SER A 54 4.21 20.33 -21.36
C SER A 54 2.73 20.04 -21.61
N ASN A 55 1.89 20.72 -20.83
CA ASN A 55 0.44 20.63 -20.78
C ASN A 55 -0.24 20.73 -22.16
N GLU A 56 -0.25 19.66 -22.95
CA GLU A 56 -1.12 19.55 -24.11
C GLU A 56 -2.14 18.43 -23.88
N ALA A 57 -3.29 18.88 -23.35
CA ALA A 57 -4.62 18.38 -23.68
C ALA A 57 -5.01 16.93 -23.30
N ARG A 58 -4.71 16.46 -22.08
CA ARG A 58 -5.37 15.24 -21.55
C ARG A 58 -5.77 15.37 -20.09
N LYS A 59 -7.10 15.44 -19.87
CA LYS A 59 -7.85 15.33 -18.59
C LYS A 59 -7.09 15.91 -17.40
N GLU A 60 -7.38 17.17 -17.09
CA GLU A 60 -6.71 18.06 -16.13
C GLU A 60 -6.38 17.44 -14.75
N ASP A 61 -7.09 16.39 -14.32
CA ASP A 61 -6.82 15.67 -13.07
C ASP A 61 -5.66 14.64 -13.16
N ARG A 62 -5.59 13.82 -14.22
CA ARG A 62 -4.53 12.79 -14.34
C ARG A 62 -3.14 13.39 -14.59
N GLY A 63 -3.07 14.51 -15.29
CA GLY A 63 -1.82 15.22 -15.52
C GLY A 63 -1.27 15.83 -14.23
N PHE A 64 -2.16 16.38 -13.39
CA PHE A 64 -1.80 16.97 -12.10
C PHE A 64 -1.25 15.93 -11.12
N ASN A 65 -1.96 14.81 -10.92
CA ASN A 65 -1.52 13.75 -10.02
C ASN A 65 -0.20 13.12 -10.47
N TYR A 66 0.01 12.95 -11.78
CA TYR A 66 1.28 12.44 -12.30
C TYR A 66 2.46 13.39 -12.01
N ASN A 67 2.29 14.71 -12.21
CA ASN A 67 3.34 15.67 -11.89
C ASN A 67 3.63 15.70 -10.39
N ARG A 68 2.60 15.66 -9.56
CA ARG A 68 2.73 15.58 -8.11
C ARG A 68 3.43 14.29 -7.65
N ALA A 69 3.13 13.15 -8.26
CA ALA A 69 3.84 11.89 -8.01
C ALA A 69 5.34 12.02 -8.33
N LYS A 70 5.66 12.64 -9.47
CA LYS A 70 7.04 12.88 -9.90
C LYS A 70 7.78 13.80 -8.93
N GLU A 71 7.16 14.90 -8.51
CA GLU A 71 7.72 15.82 -7.51
C GLU A 71 7.99 15.12 -6.17
N ASN A 72 7.03 14.32 -5.68
CA ASN A 72 7.20 13.56 -4.44
C ASN A 72 8.34 12.52 -4.55
N LEU A 73 8.47 11.83 -5.68
CA LEU A 73 9.61 10.93 -5.92
C LEU A 73 10.94 11.68 -5.96
N LEU A 74 10.96 12.93 -6.43
CA LEU A 74 12.17 13.75 -6.46
C LEU A 74 12.64 14.20 -5.08
N LEU A 75 11.72 14.38 -4.11
CA LEU A 75 12.04 14.67 -2.71
C LEU A 75 12.82 13.54 -2.03
N ILE A 76 12.64 12.30 -2.49
CA ILE A 76 13.38 11.16 -1.98
C ILE A 76 14.82 11.20 -2.53
N PRO A 77 15.85 11.01 -1.68
CA PRO A 77 17.22 10.89 -2.12
C PRO A 77 17.37 9.84 -3.23
N ARG A 78 18.12 10.17 -4.28
CA ARG A 78 18.23 9.35 -5.51
C ARG A 78 18.49 7.86 -5.24
N HIS A 79 19.38 7.55 -4.31
CA HIS A 79 19.77 6.18 -3.98
C HIS A 79 18.72 5.40 -3.17
N LEU A 80 17.74 6.09 -2.57
CA LEU A 80 16.64 5.48 -1.79
C LEU A 80 15.37 5.25 -2.62
N ARG A 81 15.20 5.96 -3.74
CA ARG A 81 13.97 5.88 -4.58
C ARG A 81 13.62 4.45 -4.98
N LYS A 82 14.61 3.66 -5.39
CA LYS A 82 14.40 2.25 -5.78
C LYS A 82 13.88 1.42 -4.61
N ASN A 83 14.49 1.58 -3.43
CA ASN A 83 14.08 0.85 -2.23
C ASN A 83 12.65 1.21 -1.79
N VAL A 84 12.28 2.49 -1.86
CA VAL A 84 10.90 2.92 -1.59
C VAL A 84 9.92 2.30 -2.60
N LEU A 85 10.27 2.28 -3.89
CA LEU A 85 9.43 1.66 -4.92
C LEU A 85 9.29 0.15 -4.76
N GLU A 86 10.33 -0.55 -4.34
CA GLU A 86 10.25 -1.99 -4.03
C GLU A 86 9.23 -2.26 -2.91
N VAL A 87 9.15 -1.37 -1.90
CA VAL A 87 8.12 -1.46 -0.87
C VAL A 87 6.74 -1.19 -1.45
N VAL A 88 6.58 -0.16 -2.29
CA VAL A 88 5.30 0.13 -3.00
C VAL A 88 4.84 -1.08 -3.83
N HIS A 89 5.75 -1.76 -4.53
CA HIS A 89 5.44 -2.99 -5.27
C HIS A 89 4.96 -4.10 -4.34
N GLY A 90 5.65 -4.30 -3.21
CA GLY A 90 5.25 -5.27 -2.20
C GLY A 90 3.84 -4.99 -1.66
N MET A 91 3.52 -3.72 -1.41
CA MET A 91 2.19 -3.28 -0.95
C MET A 91 1.12 -3.55 -1.99
N HIS A 92 1.37 -3.22 -3.27
CA HIS A 92 0.46 -3.52 -4.37
C HIS A 92 0.14 -5.02 -4.46
N TRP A 93 1.16 -5.87 -4.42
CA TRP A 93 0.95 -7.32 -4.47
C TRP A 93 0.25 -7.87 -3.23
N ALA A 94 0.52 -7.30 -2.05
CA ALA A 94 -0.21 -7.67 -0.83
C ALA A 94 -1.70 -7.35 -0.96
N VAL A 95 -2.05 -6.19 -1.52
CA VAL A 95 -3.44 -5.80 -1.82
C VAL A 95 -4.07 -6.76 -2.81
N GLU A 96 -3.43 -6.99 -3.95
CA GLU A 96 -3.96 -7.88 -5.00
C GLU A 96 -4.14 -9.31 -4.49
N PHE A 97 -3.18 -9.83 -3.73
CA PHE A 97 -3.28 -11.14 -3.09
C PHE A 97 -4.46 -11.19 -2.11
N TRP A 98 -4.57 -10.18 -1.24
CA TRP A 98 -5.67 -10.10 -0.28
C TRP A 98 -7.03 -10.07 -0.98
N ARG A 99 -7.16 -9.30 -2.07
CA ARG A 99 -8.38 -9.22 -2.87
C ARG A 99 -8.74 -10.56 -3.52
N CYS A 100 -7.75 -11.29 -4.03
CA CYS A 100 -7.97 -12.62 -4.60
C CYS A 100 -8.52 -13.59 -3.56
N GLU A 101 -7.85 -13.71 -2.41
CA GLU A 101 -8.22 -14.62 -1.33
C GLU A 101 -9.58 -14.31 -0.70
N HIS A 102 -9.94 -13.02 -0.63
CA HIS A 102 -11.16 -12.57 0.05
C HIS A 102 -12.23 -12.06 -0.92
N SER A 103 -12.10 -12.37 -2.22
CA SER A 103 -13.02 -11.95 -3.28
C SER A 103 -14.48 -12.33 -3.02
N GLY A 104 -14.73 -13.44 -2.31
CA GLY A 104 -16.08 -13.86 -1.90
C GLY A 104 -16.73 -12.97 -0.84
N ILE A 105 -15.93 -12.33 0.02
CA ILE A 105 -16.37 -11.45 1.11
C ILE A 105 -16.46 -10.00 0.62
N LEU A 106 -15.56 -9.60 -0.28
CA LEU A 106 -15.40 -8.23 -0.78
C LEU A 106 -16.39 -7.83 -1.90
N LYS A 107 -17.45 -8.61 -2.16
CA LYS A 107 -18.48 -8.25 -3.15
C LYS A 107 -19.24 -6.95 -2.84
N PHE A 108 -18.98 -6.33 -1.69
CA PHE A 108 -19.81 -5.27 -1.12
C PHE A 108 -19.20 -3.86 -1.06
N LYS A 109 -17.91 -3.65 -1.38
CA LYS A 109 -17.33 -2.29 -1.37
C LYS A 109 -16.25 -2.10 -2.44
N ASP A 110 -16.21 -0.90 -3.01
CA ASP A 110 -15.10 -0.45 -3.86
C ASP A 110 -13.81 -0.50 -3.03
N ALA A 111 -12.89 -1.35 -3.48
CA ALA A 111 -11.77 -1.85 -2.70
C ALA A 111 -10.59 -0.87 -2.55
N GLU A 112 -10.69 0.34 -3.10
CA GLU A 112 -9.55 1.26 -3.18
C GLU A 112 -9.21 1.94 -1.84
N ASP A 113 -10.17 2.13 -0.93
CA ASP A 113 -9.97 2.91 0.32
C ASP A 113 -9.92 2.09 1.62
N PHE A 114 -9.82 0.76 1.54
CA PHE A 114 -10.00 -0.12 2.71
C PHE A 114 -8.72 -0.58 3.42
N PHE A 115 -7.56 -0.42 2.80
CA PHE A 115 -6.34 -1.02 3.30
C PHE A 115 -5.68 -0.17 4.38
N LEU A 116 -5.76 -0.65 5.62
CA LEU A 116 -5.01 -0.10 6.73
C LEU A 116 -3.63 -0.76 6.79
N TRP A 117 -2.58 0.04 6.89
CA TRP A 117 -1.19 -0.45 6.92
C TRP A 117 -0.63 -0.50 8.34
N ARG A 118 0.12 -1.56 8.62
CA ARG A 118 0.98 -1.66 9.81
C ARG A 118 2.29 -0.94 9.55
N SER A 119 3.01 -0.61 10.62
CA SER A 119 4.31 0.08 10.54
C SER A 119 5.40 -0.72 9.80
N ASP A 120 5.22 -2.04 9.69
CA ASP A 120 6.11 -2.94 8.95
C ASP A 120 5.75 -3.07 7.46
N GLY A 121 4.69 -2.40 7.00
CA GLY A 121 4.25 -2.40 5.61
C GLY A 121 3.32 -3.54 5.25
N THR A 122 2.89 -4.34 6.23
CA THR A 122 1.87 -5.37 6.03
C THR A 122 0.47 -4.81 6.23
N ILE A 123 -0.52 -5.49 5.65
CA ILE A 123 -1.93 -5.12 5.80
C ILE A 123 -2.37 -5.41 7.25
N ASP A 124 -3.02 -4.44 7.90
CA ASP A 124 -3.59 -4.58 9.24
C ASP A 124 -4.94 -5.30 9.19
N THR A 125 -4.89 -6.60 8.95
CA THR A 125 -6.06 -7.47 8.77
C THR A 125 -7.03 -7.40 9.95
N ILE A 126 -6.51 -7.30 11.18
CA ILE A 126 -7.32 -7.20 12.40
C ILE A 126 -8.17 -5.93 12.37
N LYS A 127 -7.56 -4.78 12.03
CA LYS A 127 -8.32 -3.53 11.93
C LYS A 127 -9.32 -3.56 10.79
N ILE A 128 -8.94 -4.06 9.62
CA ILE A 128 -9.84 -4.17 8.46
C ILE A 128 -11.07 -5.01 8.81
N VAL A 129 -10.87 -6.19 9.42
CA VAL A 129 -11.98 -7.06 9.85
C VAL A 129 -12.81 -6.38 10.94
N SER A 130 -12.19 -5.67 11.88
CA SER A 130 -12.91 -4.96 12.93
C SER A 130 -13.79 -3.83 12.36
N THR A 131 -13.27 -3.05 11.41
CA THR A 131 -14.04 -2.02 10.69
C THR A 131 -15.20 -2.65 9.93
N PHE A 132 -14.97 -3.76 9.26
CA PHE A 132 -16.01 -4.47 8.50
C PHE A 132 -17.13 -5.01 9.40
N LEU A 133 -16.78 -5.59 10.55
CA LEU A 133 -17.76 -6.06 11.54
C LEU A 133 -18.56 -4.90 12.12
N TYR A 134 -17.94 -3.76 12.39
CA TYR A 134 -18.64 -2.56 12.85
C TYR A 134 -19.68 -2.10 11.81
N ASP A 135 -19.27 -2.00 10.54
CA ASP A 135 -20.15 -1.56 9.45
C ASP A 135 -21.36 -2.48 9.23
N ILE A 136 -21.20 -3.79 9.43
CA ILE A 136 -22.27 -4.78 9.21
C ILE A 136 -23.19 -4.90 10.42
N ILE A 137 -22.65 -4.85 11.64
CA ILE A 137 -23.40 -5.18 12.85
C ILE A 137 -23.96 -3.93 13.51
N VAL A 138 -23.20 -2.82 13.54
CA VAL A 138 -23.51 -1.64 14.36
C VAL A 138 -24.20 -0.55 13.54
N SER A 139 -23.71 -0.26 12.33
CA SER A 139 -24.29 0.80 11.48
C SER A 139 -25.78 0.61 11.15
N PRO A 140 -26.30 -0.61 10.90
CA PRO A 140 -27.73 -0.80 10.63
C PRO A 140 -28.66 -0.68 11.84
N LEU A 141 -28.11 -0.53 13.06
CA LEU A 141 -28.88 -0.42 14.30
C LEU A 141 -29.01 1.03 14.81
N GLN A 142 -28.47 2.00 14.06
CA GLN A 142 -28.50 3.43 14.40
C GLN A 142 -29.48 4.25 13.56
N ASP A 143 -30.18 3.61 12.62
CA ASP A 143 -31.34 4.16 11.89
C ASP A 143 -32.67 3.58 12.45
#